data_AF-A0A4U0WJ20-F1
#
_entry.id   AF-A0A4U0WJ20-F1
#
_cell.length_a   1.000
_cell.length_b   1.000
_cell.length_c   1.000
_cell.angle_alpha   90.00
_cell.angle_beta   90.00
_cell.angle_gamma   90.00
#
_symmetry.space_group_name_H-M   'P 1'
#
loop_
_entity.id
_entity.type
_entity.pdbx_description
1 polymer ?
#
loop_
_entity_poly.entity_id
_entity_poly.type
_entity_poly.pdbx_seq_one_letter_code
_entity_poly.pdbx_strand_id
1 'polypeptide(L)'
;MGSQTLGLDPFIMLGLYTAAIGAVGWMVGPVVGNQVFGLWFRGVKGQIAQKETAFYNRIKKYRADPSSSSMANPVPDYYGEKIGSVADYRRWLKDQRAFNLKRGRALL
;
A
#
# COMPACT_ATOMS: atom_id res chain seq x y z
N MET A 1 -15.54 -27.30 40.71
CA MET A 1 -15.14 -27.38 39.29
C MET A 1 -14.04 -26.36 39.04
N GLY A 2 -12.81 -26.66 39.49
CA GLY A 2 -11.63 -25.82 39.25
C GLY A 2 -10.73 -26.60 38.33
N SER A 3 -10.69 -26.21 37.06
CA SER A 3 -10.00 -26.93 36.00
C SER A 3 -8.49 -26.94 36.27
N GLN A 4 -7.95 -28.09 36.68
CA GLN A 4 -6.55 -28.45 36.47
C GLN A 4 -6.32 -28.55 34.95
N THR A 5 -6.26 -27.42 34.26
CA THR A 5 -5.92 -27.40 32.85
C THR A 5 -4.40 -27.49 32.76
N LEU A 6 -3.92 -28.70 32.43
CA LEU A 6 -2.53 -29.06 32.17
C LEU A 6 -1.55 -29.08 33.37
N GLY A 7 -2.01 -28.92 34.60
CA GLY A 7 -1.16 -29.02 35.80
C GLY A 7 -0.18 -27.85 35.99
N LEU A 8 -0.39 -26.73 35.28
CA LEU A 8 0.40 -25.51 35.39
C LEU A 8 -0.28 -24.52 36.35
N ASP A 9 0.52 -23.62 36.92
CA ASP A 9 0.04 -22.58 37.85
C ASP A 9 -1.01 -21.66 37.20
N PRO A 10 -2.08 -21.25 37.92
CA PRO A 10 -3.14 -20.40 37.38
C PRO A 10 -2.68 -19.09 36.74
N PHE A 11 -1.60 -18.46 37.21
CA PHE A 11 -1.09 -17.22 36.60
C PHE A 11 -0.40 -17.47 35.26
N ILE A 12 0.31 -18.58 35.13
CA ILE A 12 0.93 -19.00 33.87
C ILE A 12 -0.16 -19.31 32.85
N MET A 13 -1.20 -20.04 33.26
CA MET A 13 -2.35 -20.33 32.42
C MET A 13 -3.06 -19.06 31.95
N LEU A 14 -3.32 -18.11 32.86
CA LEU A 14 -3.91 -16.82 32.50
C LEU A 14 -3.07 -16.08 31.46
N GLY A 15 -1.74 -16.05 31.62
CA GLY A 15 -0.83 -15.45 30.65
C GLY A 15 -0.90 -16.12 29.28
N LEU A 16 -0.89 -17.46 29.24
CA LEU A 16 -1.00 -18.24 28.00
C LEU A 16 -2.34 -18.02 27.29
N TYR A 17 -3.46 -18.05 28.01
CA TYR A 17 -4.77 -17.77 27.43
C TYR A 17 -4.87 -16.34 26.92
N THR A 18 -4.36 -15.37 27.67
CA THR A 18 -4.36 -13.96 27.24
C THR A 18 -3.54 -13.76 25.97
N ALA A 19 -2.34 -14.35 25.90
CA ALA A 19 -1.50 -14.31 24.71
C ALA A 19 -2.17 -15.01 23.52
N ALA A 20 -2.78 -16.17 23.73
CA ALA A 20 -3.48 -16.91 22.68
C ALA A 20 -4.68 -16.14 22.12
N ILE A 21 -5.51 -15.57 22.99
CA ILE A 21 -6.65 -14.74 22.58
C ILE A 21 -6.16 -13.47 21.88
N GLY A 22 -5.08 -12.84 22.38
CA GLY A 22 -4.46 -11.69 21.73
C GLY A 22 -3.97 -12.00 20.32
N ALA A 23 -3.28 -13.14 20.13
CA ALA A 23 -2.81 -13.58 18.83
C ALA A 23 -3.97 -13.88 17.87
N VAL A 24 -5.00 -14.58 18.34
CA VAL A 24 -6.20 -14.87 17.54
C VAL A 24 -6.94 -13.58 17.18
N GLY A 25 -7.15 -12.68 18.14
CA GLY A 25 -7.79 -11.38 17.90
C GLY A 25 -7.02 -10.53 16.89
N TRP A 26 -5.68 -10.56 16.93
CA TRP A 26 -4.83 -9.87 15.97
C TRP A 26 -5.00 -10.42 14.54
N MET A 27 -5.20 -11.73 14.37
CA MET A 27 -5.45 -12.34 13.06
C MET A 27 -6.89 -12.12 12.56
N VAL A 28 -7.87 -12.21 13.46
CA VAL A 28 -9.31 -12.08 13.13
C VAL A 28 -9.70 -10.62 12.88
N GLY A 29 -9.06 -9.68 13.58
CA GLY A 29 -9.36 -8.24 13.50
C GLY A 29 -9.35 -7.71 12.06
N PRO A 30 -8.28 -7.90 11.26
CA PRO A 30 -8.23 -7.45 9.87
C PRO A 30 -9.32 -8.07 8.99
N VAL A 31 -9.64 -9.35 9.19
CA VAL A 31 -10.69 -10.03 8.43
C VAL A 31 -12.03 -9.38 8.71
N VAL A 32 -12.42 -9.28 9.98
CA VAL A 32 -13.71 -8.67 10.38
C VAL A 32 -13.77 -7.19 9.98
N GLY A 33 -12.69 -6.45 10.24
CA GLY A 33 -12.58 -5.03 9.90
C GLY A 33 -12.76 -4.76 8.41
N ASN A 34 -12.11 -5.56 7.54
CA ASN A 34 -12.26 -5.41 6.09
C ASN A 34 -13.69 -5.74 5.62
N GLN A 35 -14.35 -6.72 6.22
CA GLN A 35 -15.73 -7.05 5.89
C GLN A 35 -16.69 -5.92 6.31
N VAL A 36 -16.54 -5.38 7.52
CA VAL A 36 -17.34 -4.23 8.01
C VAL A 36 -17.12 -3.01 7.12
N PHE A 37 -15.87 -2.68 6.81
CA PHE A 37 -15.54 -1.58 5.89
C PHE A 37 -16.18 -1.79 4.51
N GLY A 38 -16.08 -3.01 3.95
CA GLY A 38 -16.66 -3.35 2.66
C GLY A 38 -18.18 -3.18 2.61
N LEU A 39 -18.89 -3.53 3.70
CA LEU A 39 -20.33 -3.34 3.82
C LEU A 39 -20.71 -1.87 3.98
N TRP A 40 -19.99 -1.13 4.82
CA TRP A 40 -20.24 0.29 5.08
C TRP A 40 -20.04 1.13 3.82
N PHE A 41 -18.97 0.88 3.07
CA PHE A 41 -18.59 1.66 1.89
C PHE A 41 -18.97 1.00 0.56
N ARG A 42 -19.90 0.03 0.56
CA ARG A 42 -20.32 -0.72 -0.64
C ARG A 42 -20.74 0.16 -1.81
N GLY A 43 -21.37 1.31 -1.54
CA GLY A 43 -21.83 2.24 -2.58
C GLY A 43 -20.70 2.99 -3.29
N VAL A 44 -19.54 3.16 -2.64
CA VAL A 44 -18.41 3.93 -3.17
C VAL A 44 -17.25 3.02 -3.60
N LYS A 45 -17.17 1.79 -3.06
CA LYS A 45 -16.11 0.81 -3.34
C LYS A 45 -15.88 0.59 -4.84
N GLY A 46 -16.94 0.45 -5.63
CA GLY A 46 -16.83 0.29 -7.08
C GLY A 46 -16.22 1.52 -7.78
N GLN A 47 -16.62 2.72 -7.36
CA GLN A 47 -16.06 3.96 -7.90
C GLN A 47 -14.59 4.16 -7.52
N ILE A 48 -14.20 3.76 -6.30
CA ILE A 48 -12.80 3.79 -5.85
C ILE A 48 -11.96 2.88 -6.75
N ALA A 49 -12.36 1.63 -6.94
CA ALA A 49 -11.62 0.68 -7.78
C ALA A 49 -11.49 1.16 -9.25
N GLN A 50 -12.54 1.77 -9.79
CA GLN A 50 -12.50 2.38 -11.13
C GLN A 50 -11.50 3.55 -11.20
N LYS A 51 -11.51 4.43 -10.20
CA LYS A 51 -10.59 5.58 -10.13
C LYS A 51 -9.14 5.14 -9.92
N GLU A 52 -8.90 4.12 -9.11
CA GLU A 52 -7.58 3.50 -8.92
C GLU A 52 -7.06 2.91 -10.22
N THR A 53 -7.89 2.14 -10.93
CA THR A 53 -7.54 1.58 -12.24
C THR A 53 -7.23 2.68 -13.25
N ALA A 54 -8.06 3.72 -13.31
CA ALA A 54 -7.84 4.87 -14.20
C ALA A 54 -6.56 5.63 -13.84
N PHE A 55 -6.25 5.77 -12.54
CA PHE A 55 -5.02 6.39 -12.08
C PHE A 55 -3.80 5.54 -12.46
N TYR A 56 -3.83 4.23 -12.21
CA TYR A 56 -2.77 3.30 -12.60
C TYR A 56 -2.48 3.35 -14.10
N ASN A 57 -3.53 3.37 -14.93
CA ASN A 57 -3.39 3.49 -16.38
C ASN A 57 -2.72 4.80 -16.80
N ARG A 58 -2.97 5.91 -16.08
CA ARG A 58 -2.28 7.19 -16.30
C ARG A 58 -0.81 7.10 -15.90
N ILE A 59 -0.47 6.50 -14.77
CA ILE A 59 0.92 6.28 -14.37
C ILE A 59 1.67 5.46 -15.42
N LYS A 60 1.10 4.33 -15.84
CA LYS A 60 1.69 3.47 -16.89
C LYS A 60 1.93 4.23 -18.21
N LYS A 61 1.04 5.15 -18.57
CA LYS A 61 1.15 5.96 -19.79
C LYS A 61 2.24 7.04 -19.71
N TYR A 62 2.42 7.67 -18.55
CA TYR A 62 3.28 8.84 -18.40
C TYR A 62 4.62 8.58 -17.72
N ARG A 63 4.84 7.38 -17.17
CA ARG A 63 6.12 6.99 -16.60
C ARG A 63 7.24 7.04 -17.64
N ALA A 64 8.41 7.51 -17.23
CA ALA A 64 9.62 7.43 -18.02
C ALA A 64 10.10 5.97 -18.15
N ASP A 65 10.78 5.67 -19.25
CA ASP A 65 11.40 4.37 -19.47
C ASP A 65 12.60 4.19 -18.53
N PRO A 66 12.64 3.13 -17.69
CA PRO A 66 13.70 2.94 -16.72
C PRO A 66 15.01 2.46 -17.37
N SER A 67 14.96 1.95 -18.61
CA SER A 67 16.15 1.48 -19.33
C SER A 67 17.14 2.58 -19.67
N SER A 68 16.70 3.84 -19.71
CA SER A 68 17.56 5.00 -19.98
C SER A 68 18.08 5.68 -18.72
N SER A 69 18.09 4.98 -17.59
CA SER A 69 18.66 5.49 -16.33
C SER A 69 20.17 5.64 -16.46
N SER A 70 20.73 6.77 -16.00
CA SER A 70 22.17 6.94 -15.86
C SER A 70 22.52 7.48 -14.48
N MET A 71 23.76 7.32 -14.03
CA MET A 71 24.21 7.82 -12.73
C MET A 71 24.01 9.35 -12.59
N ALA A 72 24.07 10.08 -13.71
CA ALA A 72 23.83 11.53 -13.76
C ALA A 72 22.35 11.92 -13.92
N ASN A 73 21.48 10.97 -14.27
CA ASN A 73 20.04 11.18 -14.44
C ASN A 73 19.29 9.96 -13.87
N PRO A 74 19.14 9.88 -12.53
CA PRO A 74 18.42 8.78 -11.89
C PRO A 74 16.95 8.82 -12.31
N VAL A 75 16.34 7.62 -12.41
CA VAL A 75 14.94 7.49 -12.80
C VAL A 75 14.05 8.08 -11.70
N PRO A 76 13.13 9.00 -12.04
CA PRO A 76 12.16 9.52 -11.09
C PRO A 76 11.25 8.39 -10.57
N ASP A 77 10.47 8.66 -9.52
CA ASP A 77 9.52 7.68 -8.94
C ASP A 77 8.73 6.95 -10.04
N TYR A 78 9.07 5.68 -10.25
CA TYR A 78 8.62 4.91 -11.41
C TYR A 78 7.16 4.44 -11.25
N TYR A 79 6.78 4.10 -10.02
CA TYR A 79 5.46 3.58 -9.68
C TYR A 79 4.50 4.65 -9.16
N GLY A 80 5.01 5.84 -8.83
CA GLY A 80 4.18 6.93 -8.30
C GLY A 80 3.82 6.71 -6.82
N GLU A 81 4.65 5.99 -6.07
CA GLU A 81 4.44 5.64 -4.65
C GLU A 81 4.30 6.88 -3.77
N LYS A 82 4.92 8.00 -4.16
CA LYS A 82 4.92 9.24 -3.37
C LYS A 82 3.76 10.17 -3.70
N ILE A 83 2.83 9.78 -4.57
CA ILE A 83 1.69 10.61 -4.97
C ILE A 83 0.57 10.47 -3.94
N GLY A 84 0.50 11.41 -2.99
CA GLY A 84 -0.61 11.52 -2.04
C GLY A 84 -1.70 12.51 -2.47
N SER A 85 -1.39 13.41 -3.41
CA SER A 85 -2.29 14.49 -3.83
C SER A 85 -2.22 14.80 -5.33
N VAL A 86 -3.18 15.61 -5.81
CA VAL A 86 -3.16 16.12 -7.20
C VAL A 86 -1.96 17.04 -7.45
N ALA A 87 -1.50 17.77 -6.43
CA ALA A 87 -0.32 18.61 -6.54
C ALA A 87 0.94 17.75 -6.75
N ASP A 88 1.06 16.65 -5.99
CA ASP A 88 2.16 15.69 -6.13
C ASP A 88 2.11 15.02 -7.50
N TYR A 89 0.92 14.66 -8.00
CA TYR A 89 0.76 14.11 -9.34
C TYR A 89 1.25 15.08 -10.43
N ARG A 90 0.93 16.38 -10.33
CA ARG A 90 1.41 17.39 -11.29
C ARG A 90 2.92 17.56 -11.23
N ARG A 91 3.50 17.52 -10.03
CA ARG A 91 4.96 17.57 -9.83
C ARG A 91 5.61 16.34 -10.46
N TRP A 92 5.08 15.16 -10.16
CA TRP A 92 5.52 13.89 -10.75
C TRP A 92 5.53 13.94 -12.28
N LEU A 93 4.46 14.44 -12.91
CA LEU A 93 4.41 14.61 -14.37
C LEU A 93 5.51 15.53 -14.91
N LYS A 94 5.88 16.60 -14.17
CA LYS A 94 6.99 17.48 -14.55
C LYS A 94 8.32 16.75 -14.44
N ASP A 95 8.53 15.95 -13.40
CA ASP A 95 9.74 15.17 -13.18
C ASP A 95 9.92 14.14 -14.31
N GLN A 96 8.86 13.45 -14.72
CA GLN A 96 8.88 12.52 -15.87
C GLN A 96 9.25 13.25 -17.19
N ARG A 97 8.71 14.44 -17.43
CA ARG A 97 9.03 15.25 -18.62
C ARG A 97 10.47 15.76 -18.59
N ALA A 98 10.95 16.21 -17.43
CA ALA A 98 12.33 16.68 -17.26
C ALA A 98 13.33 15.55 -17.53
N PHE A 99 13.05 14.34 -17.06
CA PHE A 99 13.85 13.16 -17.37
C PHE A 99 13.89 12.86 -18.88
N ASN A 100 12.73 12.87 -19.55
CA ASN A 100 12.64 12.64 -21.00
C ASN A 100 13.33 13.75 -21.82
N LEU A 101 13.31 15.01 -21.37
CA LEU A 101 13.99 16.12 -22.04
C LEU A 101 15.51 15.99 -21.94
N LYS A 102 16.03 15.62 -20.76
CA LYS A 102 17.46 15.36 -20.56
C LYS A 102 17.95 14.24 -21.47
N ARG A 103 17.15 13.18 -21.65
CA ARG A 103 17.41 12.12 -22.64
C ARG A 103 17.50 12.67 -24.06
N GLY A 104 16.51 13.44 -24.50
CA GLY A 104 16.47 14.00 -25.85
C GLY A 104 17.65 14.92 -26.16
N ARG A 105 18.11 15.72 -25.19
CA ARG A 105 19.31 16.56 -25.33
C ARG A 105 20.62 15.77 -25.34
N ALA A 106 20.67 14.59 -24.72
CA ALA A 106 21.87 13.76 -24.71
C ALA A 106 22.03 12.92 -26.00
N LEU A 107 20.98 12.83 -26.83
CA LEU A 107 20.97 12.09 -28.10
C LEU A 107 21.18 13.00 -29.34
N LEU A 108 21.26 14.32 -29.14
CA LEU A 108 21.61 15.32 -30.16
C LEU A 108 23.05 15.79 -29.93
#